data_AF-A0A1H1MSE9-F1
#
_entry.id   AF-A0A1H1MSE9-F1
#
_cell.length_a   1.000
_cell.length_b   1.000
_cell.length_c   1.000
_cell.angle_alpha   90.00
_cell.angle_beta   90.00
_cell.angle_gamma   90.00
#
_symmetry.space_group_name_H-M   'P 1'
#
loop_
_entity.id
_entity.type
_entity.pdbx_description
1 polymer ?
#
loop_
_entity_poly.entity_id
_entity_poly.type
_entity_poly.pdbx_seq_one_letter_code
_entity_poly.pdbx_strand_id
1 'polypeptide(L)'
;MWIRSRRKRCRHECGNRPRARPDGTEPGTAALYDLAMLSAMYVMFTGFLHGAALTGSAGISAKDFADRAIPFLTAMTGGMAAMAETVDRADYATDVQPLEWTELDTLIRACREAGISSAPIVLVDELVRAQIDQGHGAEAFARIHQGLIQD
;
A
#
# COMPACT_ATOMS: atom_id res chain seq x y z
N MET A 1 -3.61 -58.64 20.50
CA MET A 1 -2.94 -57.84 21.56
C MET A 1 -2.52 -56.53 20.93
N TRP A 2 -3.13 -55.35 21.13
CA TRP A 2 -4.27 -54.88 21.92
C TRP A 2 -4.74 -53.57 21.22
N ILE A 3 -5.87 -53.59 20.54
CA ILE A 3 -7.11 -52.82 20.84
C ILE A 3 -7.28 -51.49 20.09
N ARG A 4 -8.19 -51.56 19.10
CA ARG A 4 -9.11 -50.51 18.63
C ARG A 4 -9.79 -49.80 19.80
N SER A 5 -9.74 -48.47 19.86
CA SER A 5 -10.70 -47.56 20.54
C SER A 5 -9.91 -46.27 20.82
N ARG A 6 -10.20 -45.11 20.21
CA ARG A 6 -11.33 -44.26 20.59
C ARG A 6 -11.74 -43.38 19.41
N ARG A 7 -12.72 -43.86 18.64
CA ARG A 7 -13.66 -42.99 17.92
C ARG A 7 -14.90 -42.93 18.81
N LYS A 8 -15.05 -41.86 19.60
CA LYS A 8 -16.34 -41.27 20.01
C LYS A 8 -16.13 -40.12 21.01
N ARG A 9 -16.81 -39.03 20.70
CA ARG A 9 -17.32 -37.98 21.62
C ARG A 9 -16.43 -36.74 21.80
N CYS A 10 -16.50 -35.86 20.80
CA CYS A 10 -16.83 -34.44 20.98
C CYS A 10 -17.49 -33.95 19.68
N ARG A 11 -18.77 -34.28 19.54
CA ARG A 11 -19.73 -33.44 18.81
C ARG A 11 -20.66 -32.91 19.90
N HIS A 12 -21.12 -31.68 19.74
CA HIS A 12 -21.93 -30.85 20.63
C HIS A 12 -21.11 -29.73 21.31
N GLU A 13 -21.10 -28.60 20.59
CA GLU A 13 -21.14 -27.24 21.11
C GLU A 13 -19.90 -26.70 21.82
N CYS A 14 -18.90 -26.31 21.03
CA CYS A 14 -18.17 -25.07 21.28
C CYS A 14 -17.79 -24.47 19.93
N GLY A 15 -18.13 -23.20 19.73
CA GLY A 15 -17.96 -22.48 18.47
C GLY A 15 -16.53 -22.57 17.94
N ASN A 16 -16.41 -22.80 16.64
CA ASN A 16 -15.15 -22.95 15.90
C ASN A 16 -14.38 -21.62 15.77
N ARG A 17 -14.01 -21.00 16.90
CA ARG A 17 -12.98 -19.96 16.86
C ARG A 17 -11.62 -20.64 16.95
N PRO A 18 -10.73 -20.46 15.96
CA PRO A 18 -9.39 -20.99 16.05
C PRO A 18 -8.71 -20.31 17.26
N ARG A 19 -8.09 -21.10 18.15
CA ARG A 19 -7.49 -20.59 19.39
C ARG A 19 -6.41 -19.56 19.05
N ALA A 20 -6.47 -18.39 19.68
CA ALA A 20 -5.37 -17.44 19.73
C ALA A 20 -4.05 -18.17 20.04
N ARG A 21 -2.99 -17.81 19.31
CA ARG A 21 -1.65 -18.32 19.58
C ARG A 21 -1.19 -17.85 20.98
N PRO A 22 -0.17 -18.50 21.59
CA PRO A 22 0.29 -18.15 22.94
C PRO A 22 0.77 -16.70 23.12
N ASP A 23 1.02 -15.98 22.02
CA ASP A 23 1.33 -14.55 21.94
C ASP A 23 0.07 -13.65 21.93
N GLY A 24 -1.14 -14.22 22.01
CA GLY A 24 -2.41 -13.50 21.98
C GLY A 24 -2.90 -13.15 20.57
N THR A 25 -2.19 -13.56 19.51
CA THR A 25 -2.59 -13.24 18.14
C THR A 25 -3.73 -14.16 17.69
N GLU A 26 -4.89 -13.56 17.36
CA GLU A 26 -5.99 -14.28 16.73
C GLU A 26 -5.51 -14.89 15.40
N PRO A 27 -5.86 -16.16 15.09
CA PRO A 27 -5.27 -16.86 13.93
C PRO A 27 -5.52 -16.18 12.57
N GLY A 28 -6.53 -15.30 12.48
CA GLY A 28 -6.79 -14.47 11.29
C GLY A 28 -5.89 -13.24 11.18
N THR A 29 -5.36 -12.71 12.28
CA THR A 29 -4.57 -11.48 12.29
C THR A 29 -3.23 -11.66 11.59
N ALA A 30 -2.54 -12.79 11.84
CA ALA A 30 -1.26 -13.06 11.20
C ALA A 30 -1.39 -13.17 9.66
N ALA A 31 -2.46 -13.79 9.18
CA ALA A 31 -2.72 -13.90 7.74
C ALA A 31 -3.08 -12.53 7.12
N LEU A 32 -3.80 -11.67 7.85
CA LEU A 32 -4.12 -10.32 7.40
C LEU A 32 -2.86 -9.45 7.26
N TYR A 33 -1.94 -9.52 8.23
CA TYR A 33 -0.66 -8.81 8.15
C TYR A 33 0.14 -9.24 6.91
N ASP A 34 0.20 -10.54 6.63
CA ASP A 34 0.87 -11.07 5.43
C ASP A 34 0.27 -10.49 4.14
N LEU A 35 -1.06 -10.51 4.01
CA LEU A 35 -1.75 -9.95 2.85
C LEU A 35 -1.56 -8.43 2.72
N ALA A 36 -1.57 -7.69 3.84
CA ALA A 36 -1.32 -6.25 3.84
C ALA A 36 0.10 -5.92 3.38
N MET A 37 1.10 -6.68 3.85
CA MET A 37 2.49 -6.53 3.41
C MET A 37 2.66 -6.86 1.92
N LEU A 38 2.01 -7.92 1.43
CA LEU A 38 2.02 -8.27 0.01
C LEU A 38 1.37 -7.19 -0.85
N SER A 39 0.28 -6.57 -0.39
CA SER A 39 -0.37 -5.45 -1.08
C SER A 39 0.62 -4.29 -1.30
N ALA A 40 1.30 -3.85 -0.24
CA ALA A 40 2.32 -2.80 -0.33
C ALA A 40 3.49 -3.20 -1.25
N MET A 41 3.95 -4.46 -1.18
CA MET A 41 5.03 -4.98 -2.02
C MET A 41 4.70 -4.90 -3.51
N TYR A 42 3.49 -5.33 -3.92
CA TYR A 42 3.12 -5.33 -5.34
C TYR A 42 2.99 -3.91 -5.90
N VAL A 43 2.47 -2.95 -5.12
CA VAL A 43 2.42 -1.54 -5.54
C VAL A 43 3.82 -0.95 -5.65
N MET A 44 4.71 -1.24 -4.69
CA MET A 44 6.11 -0.82 -4.74
C MET A 44 6.85 -1.36 -5.98
N PHE A 45 6.72 -2.66 -6.28
CA PHE A 45 7.34 -3.24 -7.47
C PHE A 45 6.76 -2.69 -8.77
N THR A 46 5.45 -2.47 -8.83
CA THR A 46 4.81 -1.79 -9.96
C THR A 46 5.40 -0.39 -10.17
N GLY A 47 5.55 0.39 -9.10
CA GLY A 47 6.15 1.73 -9.17
C GLY A 47 7.60 1.70 -9.66
N PHE A 48 8.41 0.75 -9.16
CA PHE A 48 9.78 0.56 -9.63
C PHE A 48 9.84 0.21 -11.12
N LEU A 49 9.03 -0.75 -11.58
CA LEU A 49 9.00 -1.17 -12.99
C LEU A 49 8.49 -0.06 -13.91
N HIS A 50 7.52 0.74 -13.45
CA HIS A 50 7.06 1.91 -14.17
C HIS A 50 8.18 2.94 -14.36
N GLY A 51 8.96 3.23 -13.30
CA GLY A 51 10.15 4.08 -13.39
C GLY A 51 11.21 3.52 -14.34
N ALA A 52 11.49 2.20 -14.26
CA ALA A 52 12.44 1.54 -15.14
C ALA A 52 12.02 1.60 -16.62
N ALA A 53 10.73 1.45 -16.92
CA ALA A 53 10.19 1.62 -18.27
C ALA A 53 10.36 3.06 -18.76
N LEU A 54 10.09 4.06 -17.90
CA LEU A 54 10.26 5.46 -18.23
C LEU A 54 11.72 5.80 -18.55
N THR A 55 12.67 5.37 -17.72
CA THR A 55 14.10 5.59 -17.99
C THR A 55 14.61 4.76 -19.17
N GLY A 56 14.02 3.59 -19.41
CA GLY A 56 14.30 2.73 -20.57
C GLY A 56 14.00 3.40 -21.90
N SER A 57 12.99 4.30 -21.96
CA SER A 57 12.71 5.10 -23.15
C SER A 57 13.88 6.03 -23.55
N ALA A 58 14.75 6.36 -22.60
CA ALA A 58 15.98 7.14 -22.80
C ALA A 58 17.25 6.26 -22.89
N GLY A 59 17.11 4.94 -23.01
CA GLY A 59 18.23 4.00 -23.14
C GLY A 59 18.94 3.65 -21.82
N ILE A 60 18.40 4.03 -20.67
CA ILE A 60 18.95 3.68 -19.36
C ILE A 60 18.47 2.28 -18.97
N SER A 61 19.40 1.39 -18.58
CA SER A 61 19.03 0.04 -18.18
C SER A 61 18.28 0.03 -16.85
N ALA A 62 17.40 -0.96 -16.64
CA ALA A 62 16.71 -1.13 -15.37
C ALA A 62 17.69 -1.30 -14.18
N LYS A 63 18.89 -1.84 -14.42
CA LYS A 63 19.95 -1.96 -13.42
C LYS A 63 20.51 -0.58 -13.04
N ASP A 64 20.84 0.25 -14.01
CA ASP A 64 21.38 1.61 -13.75
C ASP A 64 20.33 2.52 -13.11
N PHE A 65 19.04 2.28 -13.38
CA PHE A 65 17.95 2.92 -12.66
C PHE A 65 17.86 2.41 -11.21
N ALA A 66 17.94 1.08 -10.99
CA ALA A 66 17.88 0.48 -9.66
C ALA A 66 18.96 1.03 -8.72
N ASP A 67 20.18 1.27 -9.22
CA ASP A 67 21.27 1.86 -8.43
C ASP A 67 20.91 3.24 -7.84
N ARG A 68 19.99 3.98 -8.47
CA ARG A 68 19.46 5.26 -7.97
C ARG A 68 18.15 5.10 -7.20
N ALA A 69 17.26 4.22 -7.69
CA ALA A 69 15.93 4.05 -7.14
C ALA A 69 15.95 3.41 -5.74
N ILE A 70 16.80 2.41 -5.51
CA ILE A 70 16.89 1.70 -4.22
C ILE A 70 17.23 2.63 -3.05
N PRO A 71 18.30 3.44 -3.08
CA PRO A 71 18.62 4.33 -1.97
C PRO A 71 17.54 5.40 -1.77
N PHE A 72 16.96 5.92 -2.85
CA PHE A 72 15.85 6.88 -2.76
C PHE A 72 14.62 6.27 -2.07
N LEU A 73 14.14 5.12 -2.54
CA LEU A 73 12.98 4.43 -1.95
C LEU A 73 13.23 4.02 -0.50
N THR A 74 14.46 3.60 -0.18
CA THR A 74 14.88 3.31 1.20
C THR A 74 14.75 4.55 2.08
N ALA A 75 15.22 5.71 1.63
CA ALA A 75 15.07 6.96 2.37
C ALA A 75 13.59 7.34 2.57
N MET A 76 12.72 7.09 1.58
CA MET A 76 11.29 7.36 1.67
C MET A 76 10.57 6.49 2.71
N THR A 77 11.09 5.30 3.04
CA THR A 77 10.52 4.48 4.13
C THR A 77 10.52 5.20 5.49
N GLY A 78 11.44 6.15 5.70
CA GLY A 78 11.48 6.96 6.92
C GLY A 78 10.22 7.80 7.17
N GLY A 79 9.46 8.13 6.12
CA GLY A 79 8.20 8.87 6.23
C GLY A 79 6.99 7.99 6.65
N MET A 80 7.11 6.67 6.61
CA MET A 80 5.99 5.76 6.85
C MET A 80 5.47 5.83 8.30
N ALA A 81 6.35 6.03 9.28
CA ALA A 81 5.95 6.16 10.69
C ALA A 81 5.07 7.39 10.92
N ALA A 82 5.46 8.55 10.36
CA ALA A 82 4.66 9.77 10.46
C ALA A 82 3.30 9.65 9.74
N MET A 83 3.26 8.98 8.57
CA MET A 83 1.99 8.71 7.89
C MET A 83 1.09 7.78 8.72
N ALA A 84 1.64 6.75 9.37
CA ALA A 84 0.89 5.88 10.26
C ALA A 84 0.28 6.66 11.44
N GLU A 85 1.06 7.52 12.09
CA GLU A 85 0.56 8.39 13.18
C GLU A 85 -0.57 9.32 12.71
N THR A 86 -0.44 9.89 11.50
CA THR A 86 -1.46 10.74 10.88
C THR A 86 -2.76 9.97 10.67
N VAL A 87 -2.67 8.74 10.13
CA VAL A 87 -3.81 7.86 9.86
C VAL A 87 -4.49 7.43 11.15
N ASP A 88 -3.74 6.98 12.16
CA ASP A 88 -4.28 6.51 13.43
C ASP A 88 -4.99 7.62 14.22
N ARG A 89 -4.51 8.87 14.09
CA ARG A 89 -5.14 10.05 14.68
C ARG A 89 -6.33 10.59 13.88
N ALA A 90 -6.46 10.19 12.62
CA ALA A 90 -7.38 10.79 11.64
C ALA A 90 -7.25 12.32 11.54
N ASP A 91 -6.05 12.84 11.75
CA ASP A 91 -5.72 14.27 11.75
C ASP A 91 -4.80 14.56 10.56
N TYR A 92 -5.40 14.95 9.44
CA TYR A 92 -4.71 15.10 8.16
C TYR A 92 -4.26 16.54 7.88
N ALA A 93 -4.22 17.42 8.89
CA ALA A 93 -3.66 18.76 8.71
C ALA A 93 -2.17 18.69 8.33
N THR A 94 -1.72 19.56 7.43
CA THR A 94 -0.31 19.59 7.00
C THR A 94 0.14 21.01 6.67
N ASP A 95 1.43 21.26 6.89
CA ASP A 95 2.19 22.41 6.41
C ASP A 95 3.27 22.01 5.39
N VAL A 96 3.38 20.71 5.07
CA VAL A 96 4.43 20.15 4.22
C VAL A 96 3.97 20.01 2.77
N GLN A 97 2.94 19.19 2.53
CA GLN A 97 2.44 18.91 1.19
C GLN A 97 0.92 18.64 1.21
N PRO A 98 0.10 19.68 1.00
CA PRO A 98 -1.32 19.56 0.72
C PRO A 98 -1.60 18.74 -0.54
N LEU A 99 -2.76 18.08 -0.59
CA LEU A 99 -3.23 17.33 -1.77
C LEU A 99 -3.30 18.22 -3.01
N GLU A 100 -3.72 19.48 -2.89
CA GLU A 100 -3.77 20.44 -4.01
C GLU A 100 -2.41 20.77 -4.62
N TRP A 101 -1.29 20.47 -3.93
CA TRP A 101 0.06 20.60 -4.50
C TRP A 101 0.53 19.30 -5.17
N THR A 102 -0.24 18.23 -5.06
CA THR A 102 0.06 16.92 -5.66
C THR A 102 -0.36 16.91 -7.13
N GLU A 103 0.41 17.60 -7.95
CA GLU A 103 0.17 17.76 -9.39
C GLU A 103 0.83 16.62 -10.19
N LEU A 104 0.09 15.54 -10.43
CA LEU A 104 0.59 14.38 -11.18
C LEU A 104 0.46 14.52 -12.70
N ASP A 105 -0.22 15.57 -13.19
CA ASP A 105 -0.43 15.83 -14.63
C ASP A 105 0.89 15.92 -15.41
N THR A 106 1.92 16.52 -14.81
CA THR A 106 3.25 16.60 -15.44
C THR A 106 3.88 15.22 -15.60
N LEU A 107 3.75 14.35 -14.60
CA LEU A 107 4.27 12.98 -14.66
C LEU A 107 3.49 12.13 -15.67
N ILE A 108 2.16 12.23 -15.66
CA ILE A 108 1.29 11.54 -16.63
C ILE A 108 1.61 11.98 -18.07
N ARG A 109 1.79 13.28 -18.29
CA ARG A 109 2.20 13.82 -19.59
C ARG A 109 3.57 13.30 -20.02
N ALA A 110 4.56 13.27 -19.12
CA ALA A 110 5.88 12.73 -19.41
C ALA A 110 5.84 11.25 -19.80
N CYS A 111 5.02 10.43 -19.13
CA CYS A 111 4.81 9.03 -19.52
C CYS A 111 4.26 8.92 -20.95
N ARG A 112 3.24 9.72 -21.29
CA ARG A 112 2.64 9.72 -22.63
C ARG A 112 3.64 10.13 -23.71
N GLU A 113 4.42 11.19 -23.47
CA GLU A 113 5.46 11.67 -24.38
C GLU A 113 6.56 10.61 -24.59
N ALA A 114 6.84 9.79 -23.58
CA ALA A 114 7.78 8.68 -23.64
C ALA A 114 7.19 7.37 -24.20
N GLY A 115 5.89 7.34 -24.55
CA GLY A 115 5.20 6.13 -25.02
C GLY A 115 4.99 5.06 -23.93
N ILE A 116 5.04 5.44 -22.66
CA ILE A 116 4.87 4.55 -21.50
C ILE A 116 3.47 4.72 -20.92
N SER A 117 2.84 3.60 -20.53
CA SER A 117 1.54 3.64 -19.87
C SER A 117 1.63 4.38 -18.54
N SER A 118 0.78 5.38 -18.34
CA SER A 118 0.67 6.15 -17.10
C SER A 118 -0.27 5.51 -16.07
N ALA A 119 -0.81 4.32 -16.33
CA ALA A 119 -1.83 3.68 -15.48
C ALA A 119 -1.47 3.62 -13.98
N PRO A 120 -0.22 3.31 -13.56
CA PRO A 120 0.14 3.31 -12.15
C PRO A 120 0.01 4.69 -11.48
N ILE A 121 0.30 5.77 -12.22
CA ILE A 121 0.21 7.14 -11.71
C ILE A 121 -1.23 7.64 -11.74
N VAL A 122 -1.99 7.28 -12.77
CA VAL A 122 -3.42 7.62 -12.88
C VAL A 122 -4.20 7.06 -11.70
N LEU A 123 -3.91 5.84 -11.24
CA LEU A 123 -4.56 5.29 -10.05
C LEU A 123 -4.36 6.16 -8.80
N VAL A 124 -3.15 6.70 -8.61
CA VAL A 124 -2.86 7.59 -7.48
C VAL A 124 -3.52 8.95 -7.67
N ASP A 125 -3.50 9.48 -8.89
CA ASP A 125 -4.14 10.74 -9.27
C ASP A 125 -5.66 10.70 -9.02
N GLU A 126 -6.33 9.60 -9.35
CA GLU A 126 -7.76 9.40 -9.08
C GLU A 126 -8.07 9.44 -7.58
N LEU A 127 -7.24 8.82 -6.72
CA LEU A 127 -7.41 8.86 -5.27
C LEU A 127 -7.21 10.28 -4.69
N VAL A 128 -6.22 11.01 -5.19
CA VAL A 128 -5.93 12.40 -4.81
C VAL A 128 -7.10 13.31 -5.21
N ARG A 129 -7.52 13.26 -6.48
CA ARG A 129 -8.62 14.07 -7.00
C ARG A 129 -9.92 13.79 -6.28
N ALA A 130 -10.23 12.53 -5.98
CA ALA A 130 -11.44 12.18 -5.23
C ALA A 130 -11.49 12.86 -3.86
N GLN A 131 -10.36 13.01 -3.16
CA GLN A 131 -10.30 13.72 -1.88
C GLN A 131 -10.38 15.25 -2.06
N ILE A 132 -9.76 15.80 -3.10
CA ILE A 132 -9.86 17.23 -3.44
C ILE A 132 -11.31 17.61 -3.74
N ASP A 133 -12.00 16.81 -4.56
CA ASP A 133 -13.41 17.03 -4.95
C ASP A 133 -14.36 16.96 -3.75
N GLN A 134 -13.97 16.25 -2.68
CA GLN A 134 -14.68 16.20 -1.40
C GLN A 134 -14.36 17.37 -0.46
N GLY A 135 -13.47 18.29 -0.86
CA GLY A 135 -13.10 19.47 -0.09
C GLY A 135 -11.86 19.31 0.79
N HIS A 136 -11.10 18.23 0.62
CA HIS A 136 -9.91 17.93 1.44
C HIS A 136 -8.58 18.40 0.81
N GLY A 137 -8.62 19.35 -0.13
CA GLY A 137 -7.42 19.78 -0.88
C GLY A 137 -6.27 20.30 0.00
N ALA A 138 -6.58 20.93 1.14
CA ALA A 138 -5.58 21.44 2.08
C ALA A 138 -4.97 20.37 3.00
N GLU A 139 -5.44 19.12 2.94
CA GLU A 139 -4.99 18.04 3.81
C GLU A 139 -3.78 17.28 3.24
N ALA A 140 -3.08 16.55 4.11
CA ALA A 140 -1.92 15.74 3.77
C ALA A 140 -2.23 14.65 2.75
N PHE A 141 -1.21 14.24 1.98
CA PHE A 141 -1.31 13.09 1.07
C PHE A 141 -1.85 11.82 1.75
N ALA A 142 -1.57 11.59 3.05
CA ALA A 142 -2.09 10.46 3.81
C ALA A 142 -3.63 10.37 3.84
N ARG A 143 -4.35 11.46 3.55
CA ARG A 143 -5.81 11.50 3.47
C ARG A 143 -6.39 10.54 2.43
N ILE A 144 -5.63 10.16 1.40
CA ILE A 144 -6.08 9.14 0.43
C ILE A 144 -6.44 7.80 1.09
N HIS A 145 -5.93 7.53 2.30
CA HIS A 145 -6.33 6.38 3.11
C HIS A 145 -7.86 6.28 3.27
N GLN A 146 -8.55 7.40 3.50
CA GLN A 146 -10.01 7.40 3.64
C GLN A 146 -10.72 7.01 2.35
N GLY A 147 -10.17 7.36 1.19
CA GLY A 147 -10.71 6.96 -0.12
C GLY A 147 -10.54 5.47 -0.44
N LEU A 148 -9.66 4.76 0.27
CA LEU A 148 -9.44 3.32 0.11
C LEU A 148 -10.43 2.46 0.91
N ILE A 149 -11.14 3.05 1.86
CA ILE A 149 -12.16 2.38 2.66
C ILE A 149 -13.48 2.49 1.89
N GLN A 150 -14.14 1.35 1.69
CA GLN A 150 -15.47 1.29 1.06
C GLN A 150 -16.51 1.01 2.14
N ASP A 151 -17.67 1.67 2.05
CA ASP A 151 -18.83 1.47 2.94
C ASP A 151 -19.60 0.17 2.63
#